data_AF-A0A7G5C491-F1
#
_entry.id   AF-A0A7G5C491-F1
#
_cell.length_a   1.000
_cell.length_b   1.000
_cell.length_c   1.000
_cell.angle_alpha   90.00
_cell.angle_beta   90.00
_cell.angle_gamma   90.00
#
_symmetry.space_group_name_H-M   'P 1'
#
loop_
_entity.id
_entity.type
_entity.pdbx_description
1 polymer ?
#
loop_
_entity_poly.entity_id
_entity_poly.type
_entity_poly.pdbx_seq_one_letter_code
_entity_poly.pdbx_strand_id
1 'polypeptide(L)' 'MTLLNLMGVTLVVLLMVWAEWRCFEDKTRRERAALIGFATAGWLTAVLVILFPNLPGPIELFNRVCKPLTDGVR' A
#
# COMPACT_ATOMS: atom_id res chain seq x y z
N MET A 1 -1.71 -6.01 -20.33
CA MET A 1 -0.58 -5.50 -19.51
C MET A 1 -0.98 -5.32 -18.04
N THR A 2 -2.07 -4.60 -17.75
CA THR A 2 -2.55 -4.30 -16.37
C THR A 2 -2.98 -5.52 -15.55
N LEU A 3 -3.58 -6.53 -16.18
CA LEU A 3 -4.06 -7.74 -15.49
C LEU A 3 -2.92 -8.54 -14.83
N LEU A 4 -1.75 -8.59 -15.49
CA LEU A 4 -0.59 -9.35 -15.02
C LEU A 4 0.06 -8.67 -13.80
N ASN A 5 0.12 -7.33 -13.80
CA ASN A 5 0.54 -6.54 -12.63
C ASN A 5 -0.44 -6.69 -11.47
N LEU A 6 -1.74 -6.71 -11.75
CA LEU A 6 -2.77 -6.91 -10.73
C LEU A 6 -2.67 -8.29 -10.08
N MET A 7 -2.46 -9.34 -10.87
CA MET A 7 -2.25 -10.71 -10.36
C MET A 7 -0.95 -10.82 -9.55
N GLY A 8 0.13 -10.14 -9.98
CA GLY A 8 1.40 -10.12 -9.26
C GLY A 8 1.30 -9.47 -7.88
N VAL A 9 0.70 -8.27 -7.80
CA VAL A 9 0.40 -7.61 -6.52
C VAL A 9 -0.50 -8.48 -5.66
N THR A 10 -1.50 -9.11 -6.28
CA THR A 10 -2.44 -9.98 -5.57
C THR A 10 -1.74 -11.15 -4.91
N LEU A 11 -0.87 -11.82 -5.67
CA LEU A 11 -0.13 -12.99 -5.22
C LEU A 11 0.86 -12.63 -4.10
N VAL A 12 1.57 -11.50 -4.21
CA VAL A 12 2.53 -11.04 -3.20
C VAL A 12 1.84 -10.74 -1.87
N VAL A 13 0.71 -10.02 -1.90
CA VAL A 13 -0.02 -9.73 -0.65
C VAL A 13 -0.63 -11.01 -0.07
N LEU A 14 -1.14 -11.93 -0.90
CA LEU A 14 -1.64 -13.21 -0.44
C LEU A 14 -0.54 -14.03 0.25
N LEU A 15 0.67 -14.08 -0.35
CA LEU A 15 1.85 -14.72 0.23
C LEU A 15 2.29 -14.05 1.54
N MET A 16 2.25 -12.73 1.60
CA MET A 16 2.60 -11.96 2.80
C MET A 16 1.65 -12.28 3.95
N VAL A 17 0.33 -12.24 3.69
CA VAL A 17 -0.72 -12.61 4.66
C VAL A 17 -0.59 -14.08 5.07
N TRP A 18 -0.28 -14.99 4.13
CA TRP A 18 -0.19 -16.42 4.41
C TRP A 18 1.07 -16.79 5.21
N ALA A 19 2.21 -16.17 4.90
CA ALA A 19 3.45 -16.32 5.66
C ALA A 19 3.31 -15.79 7.08
N GLU A 20 2.71 -14.61 7.23
CA GLU A 20 2.36 -14.00 8.52
C GLU A 20 1.41 -14.88 9.34
N TRP A 21 0.37 -15.43 8.71
CA TRP A 21 -0.58 -16.34 9.37
C TRP A 21 0.09 -17.61 9.90
N ARG A 22 1.11 -18.09 9.19
CA ARG A 22 1.90 -19.27 9.55
C ARG A 22 3.00 -18.96 10.58
N CYS A 23 3.47 -17.72 10.65
CA CYS A 23 4.46 -17.29 11.63
C CYS A 23 3.84 -17.01 13.01
N PHE A 24 2.57 -16.58 13.05
CA PHE A 24 1.83 -16.31 14.27
C PHE A 24 1.07 -17.55 14.77
N GLU A 25 1.79 -18.53 15.32
CA GLU A 25 1.17 -19.80 15.74
C GLU A 25 0.46 -19.76 17.11
N ASP A 26 0.64 -18.75 17.99
CA ASP A 26 -0.04 -18.87 19.31
C ASP A 26 -0.52 -17.63 20.10
N LYS A 27 -0.01 -16.38 19.96
CA LYS A 27 -0.25 -15.41 21.07
C LYS A 27 -0.68 -13.96 20.84
N THR A 28 -0.87 -13.46 19.62
CA THR A 28 -1.23 -12.03 19.48
C THR A 28 -2.23 -11.73 18.36
N ARG A 29 -3.54 -11.83 18.67
CA ARG A 29 -4.64 -11.36 17.80
C ARG A 29 -4.48 -9.89 17.37
N ARG A 30 -3.79 -9.08 18.18
CA ARG A 30 -3.59 -7.64 17.97
C ARG A 30 -2.56 -7.37 16.86
N GLU A 31 -1.52 -8.19 16.74
CA GLU A 31 -0.49 -8.05 15.69
C GLU A 31 -1.03 -8.51 14.34
N ARG A 32 -1.82 -9.59 14.30
CA ARG A 32 -2.55 -10.00 13.09
C ARG A 32 -3.45 -8.89 12.52
N ALA A 33 -4.12 -8.12 13.38
CA ALA A 33 -4.98 -7.03 12.94
C ALA A 33 -4.19 -5.86 12.32
N ALA A 34 -3.03 -5.51 12.91
CA ALA A 34 -2.17 -4.47 12.37
C ALA A 34 -1.62 -4.87 10.98
N LEU A 35 -1.20 -6.12 10.84
CA LEU A 35 -0.70 -6.65 9.57
C LEU A 35 -1.76 -6.72 8.49
N ILE A 36 -2.96 -7.20 8.80
CA ILE A 36 -4.09 -7.16 7.85
C ILE A 36 -4.40 -5.71 7.48
N GLY A 37 -4.35 -4.78 8.44
CA GLY A 37 -4.54 -3.36 8.19
C GLY A 37 -3.52 -2.77 7.21
N PHE A 38 -2.22 -3.01 7.45
CA PHE A 38 -1.14 -2.55 6.57
C PHE A 38 -1.17 -3.23 5.20
N ALA A 39 -1.42 -4.55 5.14
CA ALA A 39 -1.56 -5.29 3.90
C ALA A 39 -2.75 -4.79 3.07
N THR A 40 -3.88 -4.52 3.71
CA THR A 40 -5.08 -3.97 3.05
C THR A 40 -4.83 -2.54 2.59
N ALA A 41 -4.16 -1.71 3.39
CA ALA A 41 -3.79 -0.34 3.00
C ALA A 41 -2.83 -0.31 1.80
N GLY A 42 -1.81 -1.18 1.81
CA GLY A 42 -0.87 -1.34 0.70
C GLY A 42 -1.56 -1.86 -0.57
N TRP A 43 -2.45 -2.84 -0.42
CA TRP A 43 -3.26 -3.35 -1.52
C TRP A 43 -4.17 -2.28 -2.12
N LEU A 44 -4.91 -1.55 -1.27
CA LEU A 44 -5.83 -0.51 -1.70
C LEU A 44 -5.09 0.56 -2.51
N THR A 45 -3.89 0.92 -2.05
CA THR A 45 -3.00 1.86 -2.73
C THR A 45 -2.57 1.32 -4.10
N ALA A 46 -2.15 0.06 -4.17
CA ALA A 46 -1.73 -0.58 -5.42
C ALA A 46 -2.89 -0.68 -6.44
N VAL A 47 -4.09 -1.07 -5.99
CA VAL A 47 -5.30 -1.10 -6.83
C VAL A 47 -5.63 0.29 -7.35
N LEU A 48 -5.56 1.32 -6.49
CA LEU A 48 -5.86 2.69 -6.88
C LEU A 48 -4.88 3.20 -7.96
N VAL A 49 -3.60 2.87 -7.84
CA VAL A 49 -2.57 3.21 -8.86
C VAL A 49 -2.80 2.45 -10.17
N ILE A 50 -3.22 1.18 -10.12
CA ILE A 50 -3.50 0.40 -11.34
C ILE A 50 -4.75 0.91 -12.05
N LEU A 51 -5.80 1.30 -11.31
CA LEU A 51 -7.04 1.83 -11.88
C LEU A 51 -6.84 3.24 -12.46
N PHE A 52 -5.97 4.02 -11.82
CA PHE A 52 -5.63 5.37 -12.25
C PHE A 52 -4.12 5.52 -12.49
N PRO A 53 -3.62 5.07 -13.66
CA PRO A 53 -2.20 5.13 -13.98
C PRO A 53 -1.65 6.56 -14.13
N ASN A 54 -2.51 7.58 -14.08
CA ASN A 54 -2.15 9.00 -14.15
C ASN A 54 -2.25 9.72 -12.79
N LEU A 55 -2.53 9.00 -11.69
CA LEU A 55 -2.46 9.63 -10.37
C LEU A 55 -0.97 9.88 -10.03
N PRO A 56 -0.56 11.15 -9.80
CA PRO A 56 0.79 11.44 -9.32
C PRO A 56 1.00 10.68 -8.01
N GLY A 57 2.18 10.08 -7.84
CA GLY A 57 2.44 9.20 -6.70
C GLY A 57 2.18 9.89 -5.35
N PRO A 58 2.01 9.15 -4.24
CA PRO A 58 1.76 9.75 -2.92
C PRO A 58 2.81 10.81 -2.54
N ILE A 59 4.06 10.55 -2.91
CA ILE A 59 5.20 11.46 -2.74
C ILE A 59 5.06 12.72 -3.60
N GLU A 60 4.52 12.58 -4.80
CA GLU A 60 4.36 13.66 -5.76
C GLU A 60 3.14 14.54 -5.44
N LEU A 61 2.07 13.95 -4.89
CA LEU A 61 0.95 14.66 -4.25
C LEU A 61 1.41 15.43 -3.03
N PHE A 62 2.20 14.80 -2.15
CA PHE A 62 2.79 15.47 -0.99
C PHE A 62 3.65 16.66 -1.44
N ASN A 63 4.48 16.47 -2.47
CA ASN A 63 5.31 17.55 -3.02
C ASN A 63 4.47 18.70 -3.64
N ARG A 64 3.33 18.41 -4.29
CA ARG A 64 2.41 19.46 -4.79
C ARG A 64 1.74 20.25 -3.66
N VAL A 65 1.35 19.58 -2.57
CA VAL A 65 0.71 20.23 -1.41
C VAL A 65 1.72 21.03 -0.60
N CYS A 66 2.96 20.54 -0.47
CA CYS A 66 4.03 21.22 0.26
C CYS A 66 4.73 22.32 -0.55
N LYS A 67 4.70 22.29 -1.88
CA LYS A 67 5.26 23.34 -2.76
C LYS A 67 4.89 24.78 -2.37
N PRO A 68 3.60 25.13 -2.17
CA PRO A 68 3.22 26.50 -1.81
C PRO A 68 3.70 26.94 -0.42
N LEU A 69 3.99 26.01 0.49
CA LEU A 69 4.53 26.32 1.83
C LEU A 69 6.02 26.65 1.78
N THR A 70 6.77 26.04 0.85
CA THR A 70 8.20 26.29 0.65
C THR A 70 8.44 27.58 -0.12
N ASP A 71 7.57 27.93 -1.08
CA ASP A 71 7.66 29.20 -1.83
C ASP A 71 7.23 30.44 -1.01
N GLY A 72 6.48 30.25 0.08
CA GLY A 72 6.05 31.33 0.99
C GLY A 72 7.09 31.78 2.01
N VAL A 73 8.24 31.11 2.10
CA VAL A 73 9.37 31.47 2.98
C VAL A 73 10.46 32.11 2.13
N ARG A 74 10.22 33.35 1.69
CA ARG A 74 11.23 34.20 1.05
C ARG A 74 11.12 35.63 1.54
#